data_AF-A0A919U9U6-F1
#
_entry.id   AF-A0A919U9U6-F1
#
_cell.length_a   1.000
_cell.length_b   1.000
_cell.length_c   1.000
_cell.angle_alpha   90.00
_cell.angle_beta   90.00
_cell.angle_gamma   90.00
#
_symmetry.space_group_name_H-M   'P 1'
#
loop_
_entity.id
_entity.type
_entity.pdbx_description
1 polymer ?
#
loop_
_entity_poly.entity_id
_entity_poly.type
_entity_poly.pdbx_seq_one_letter_code
_entity_poly.pdbx_strand_id
1 'polypeptide(L)'
;MVVWQAFEAAWHDSGCHALAGLATACPGERLYAAAFHLFYADGTVILPPALAANSETAVHHNDGYSTRFTPPEWRWDVLDAASDAMRPWYQRLTEEYLAPATDDAERDLALESLWTAHDAAMARVCKAMTTTARLGGIHSSLPATFVVVILEGQRGDEEADLIRASVDPLVLTTVPELAEHLRETEEA
;
A
#
# COMPACT_ATOMS: atom_id res chain seq x y z
N MET A 1 -7.68 -18.13 -13.76
CA MET A 1 -8.51 -17.05 -13.24
C MET A 1 -8.10 -16.76 -11.82
N VAL A 2 -7.48 -15.60 -11.58
CA VAL A 2 -7.06 -15.15 -10.27
C VAL A 2 -8.30 -14.92 -9.43
N VAL A 3 -8.34 -15.58 -8.27
CA VAL A 3 -9.39 -15.36 -7.28
C VAL A 3 -8.96 -14.17 -6.44
N TRP A 4 -9.41 -12.97 -6.79
CA TRP A 4 -9.04 -11.71 -6.14
C TRP A 4 -9.20 -11.73 -4.62
N GLN A 5 -10.24 -12.39 -4.10
CA GLN A 5 -10.42 -12.55 -2.65
C GLN A 5 -9.27 -13.31 -1.97
N ALA A 6 -8.72 -14.33 -2.64
CA ALA A 6 -7.59 -15.08 -2.12
C ALA A 6 -6.27 -14.31 -2.25
N PHE A 7 -6.13 -13.51 -3.30
CA PHE A 7 -5.03 -12.55 -3.44
C PHE A 7 -5.05 -11.51 -2.31
N GLU A 8 -6.22 -10.91 -2.04
CA GLU A 8 -6.43 -9.94 -0.96
C GLU A 8 -6.13 -10.54 0.40
N ALA A 9 -6.62 -11.76 0.68
CA ALA A 9 -6.34 -12.46 1.93
C ALA A 9 -4.83 -12.75 2.11
N ALA A 10 -4.15 -13.18 1.03
CA ALA A 10 -2.71 -13.44 1.08
C ALA A 10 -1.91 -12.15 1.37
N TRP A 11 -2.26 -11.05 0.72
CA TRP A 11 -1.63 -9.75 1.00
C TRP A 11 -1.90 -9.27 2.42
N HIS A 12 -3.14 -9.39 2.89
CA HIS A 12 -3.52 -9.03 4.26
C HIS A 12 -2.68 -9.82 5.27
N ASP A 13 -2.60 -11.15 5.13
CA ASP A 13 -1.88 -12.00 6.07
C ASP A 13 -0.37 -11.74 6.04
N SER A 14 0.20 -11.61 4.83
CA SER A 14 1.62 -11.29 4.64
C SER A 14 1.99 -9.93 5.24
N GLY A 15 1.20 -8.89 4.94
CA GLY A 15 1.41 -7.54 5.45
C GLY A 15 1.24 -7.45 6.97
N CYS A 16 0.19 -8.07 7.52
CA CYS A 16 -0.01 -8.12 8.97
C CYS A 16 1.15 -8.85 9.68
N HIS A 17 1.61 -9.97 9.12
CA HIS A 17 2.74 -10.70 9.69
C HIS A 17 4.04 -9.88 9.67
N ALA A 18 4.33 -9.21 8.55
CA ALA A 18 5.50 -8.34 8.43
C ALA A 18 5.48 -7.17 9.43
N LEU A 19 4.34 -6.49 9.57
CA LEU A 19 4.17 -5.39 10.52
C LEU A 19 4.26 -5.86 11.98
N ALA A 20 3.68 -7.02 12.30
CA ALA A 20 3.79 -7.60 13.64
C ALA A 20 5.24 -7.99 13.97
N GLY A 21 5.94 -8.57 13.00
CA GLY A 21 7.36 -8.90 13.11
C GLY A 21 8.22 -7.65 13.33
N LEU A 22 7.96 -6.58 12.56
CA LEU A 22 8.63 -5.29 12.73
C LEU A 22 8.40 -4.70 14.12
N ALA A 23 7.14 -4.62 14.57
CA ALA A 23 6.81 -4.09 15.89
C ALA A 23 7.44 -4.89 17.04
N THR A 24 7.56 -6.22 16.87
CA THR A 24 8.22 -7.11 17.84
C THR A 24 9.74 -6.88 17.86
N ALA A 25 10.36 -6.74 16.69
CA ALA A 25 11.79 -6.51 16.56
C ALA A 25 12.23 -5.12 17.03
N CYS A 26 11.32 -4.15 17.03
CA CYS A 26 11.58 -2.76 17.37
C CYS A 26 10.60 -2.21 18.42
N PRO A 27 10.58 -2.75 19.66
CA PRO A 27 9.54 -2.42 20.66
C PRO A 27 9.59 -0.98 21.18
N GLY A 28 10.69 -0.25 20.96
CA GLY A 28 10.82 1.17 21.29
C GLY A 28 10.29 2.12 20.21
N GLU A 29 9.95 1.59 19.03
CA GLU A 29 9.46 2.37 17.91
C GLU A 29 7.95 2.58 18.02
N ARG A 30 7.50 3.79 17.67
CA ARG A 30 6.08 4.13 17.66
C ARG A 30 5.62 4.18 16.21
N LEU A 31 5.33 3.01 15.66
CA LEU A 31 4.80 2.88 14.30
C LEU A 31 3.44 3.58 14.23
N TYR A 32 3.24 4.48 13.25
CA TYR A 32 1.97 5.21 13.09
C TYR A 32 1.27 4.93 11.77
N ALA A 33 2.00 4.47 10.75
CA ALA A 33 1.44 4.14 9.45
C ALA A 33 2.24 3.06 8.72
N ALA A 34 1.58 2.43 7.76
CA ALA A 34 2.18 1.65 6.69
C ALA A 34 1.61 2.09 5.35
N ALA A 35 2.31 1.80 4.25
CA ALA A 35 1.87 2.16 2.92
C ALA A 35 2.33 1.15 1.89
N PHE A 36 1.49 0.91 0.89
CA PHE A 36 1.93 0.30 -0.35
C PHE A 36 2.38 1.39 -1.31
N HIS A 37 3.53 1.18 -1.95
CA HIS A 37 4.12 2.09 -2.95
C HIS A 37 4.97 1.30 -3.95
N LEU A 38 5.52 1.98 -4.96
CA LEU A 38 6.32 1.40 -6.05
C LEU A 38 5.53 0.37 -6.88
N PHE A 39 4.29 0.70 -7.20
CA PHE A 39 3.44 -0.10 -8.08
C PHE A 39 4.05 -0.10 -9.49
N TYR A 40 4.33 -1.29 -10.03
CA TYR A 40 4.99 -1.42 -11.33
C TYR A 40 4.35 -2.47 -12.23
N ALA A 41 4.10 -2.08 -13.48
CA ALA A 41 3.80 -2.96 -14.60
C ALA A 41 4.23 -2.31 -15.93
N ASP A 42 4.65 -3.11 -16.91
CA ASP A 42 5.16 -2.63 -18.21
C ASP A 42 4.47 -3.27 -19.43
N GLY A 43 3.31 -3.90 -19.22
CA GLY A 43 2.59 -4.66 -20.23
C GLY A 43 3.14 -6.06 -20.49
N THR A 44 4.32 -6.40 -19.94
CA THR A 44 4.87 -7.76 -19.98
C THR A 44 4.88 -8.43 -18.62
N VAL A 45 5.02 -7.64 -17.55
CA VAL A 45 5.02 -8.11 -16.17
C VAL A 45 4.30 -7.12 -15.26
N ILE A 46 3.75 -7.64 -14.15
CA ILE A 46 3.39 -6.86 -12.97
C ILE A 46 4.18 -7.37 -11.77
N LEU A 47 4.69 -6.46 -10.94
CA LEU A 47 5.50 -6.78 -9.76
C LEU A 47 4.76 -6.46 -8.46
N PRO A 48 5.05 -7.20 -7.35
CA PRO A 48 4.52 -6.83 -6.04
C PRO A 48 4.96 -5.41 -5.66
N PRO A 49 4.05 -4.52 -5.21
CA PRO A 49 4.44 -3.26 -4.61
C PRO A 49 5.24 -3.52 -3.33
N ALA A 50 6.00 -2.51 -2.93
CA ALA A 50 6.67 -2.50 -1.64
C ALA A 50 5.66 -2.18 -0.54
N LEU A 51 5.78 -2.87 0.60
CA LEU A 51 5.12 -2.46 1.84
C LEU A 51 6.13 -1.67 2.67
N ALA A 52 5.85 -0.40 2.91
CA ALA A 52 6.63 0.48 3.76
C ALA A 52 5.96 0.64 5.13
N ALA A 53 6.74 1.00 6.15
CA ALA A 53 6.26 1.38 7.47
C ALA A 53 7.07 2.55 8.03
N ASN A 54 6.44 3.38 8.85
CA ASN A 54 7.13 4.50 9.48
C ASN A 54 6.84 4.63 10.97
N SER A 55 7.78 5.28 11.67
CA SER A 55 7.77 5.53 13.11
C SER A 55 7.83 7.02 13.40
N GLU A 56 7.22 7.45 14.51
CA GLU A 56 7.26 8.84 14.99
C GLU A 56 8.68 9.40 15.11
N THR A 57 9.69 8.54 15.34
CA THR A 57 11.08 8.98 15.49
C THR A 57 11.75 9.38 14.17
N ALA A 58 11.17 8.97 13.03
CA ALA A 58 11.69 9.25 11.70
C ALA A 58 10.91 10.36 10.98
N VAL A 59 9.91 10.95 11.65
CA VAL A 59 9.19 12.10 11.11
C VAL A 59 10.09 13.33 11.21
N HIS A 60 10.36 13.95 10.07
CA HIS A 60 11.11 15.18 9.96
C HIS A 60 10.21 16.31 9.44
N HIS A 61 10.56 17.53 9.80
CA HIS A 61 9.94 18.73 9.24
C HIS A 61 11.03 19.49 8.49
N ASN A 62 10.96 19.48 7.16
CA ASN A 62 11.91 20.16 6.29
C ASN A 62 11.21 21.38 5.70
N ASP A 63 11.72 22.58 6.01
CA ASP A 63 11.22 23.85 5.47
C ASP A 63 9.69 24.06 5.59
N GLY A 64 9.08 23.52 6.65
CA GLY A 64 7.64 23.60 6.91
C GLY A 64 6.82 22.41 6.40
N TYR A 65 7.41 21.47 5.67
CA TYR A 65 6.76 20.27 5.15
C TYR A 65 7.06 19.05 6.03
N SER A 66 6.03 18.24 6.30
CA SER A 66 6.16 17.00 7.08
C SER A 66 6.48 15.81 6.19
N THR A 67 7.47 14.99 6.56
CA THR A 67 7.77 13.73 5.84
C THR A 67 6.83 12.57 6.22
N ARG A 68 5.76 12.85 6.99
CA ARG A 68 4.91 11.82 7.60
C ARG A 68 4.24 10.91 6.57
N PHE A 69 3.83 11.41 5.42
CA PHE A 69 3.21 10.60 4.37
C PHE A 69 4.02 10.60 3.06
N THR A 70 5.35 10.51 3.18
CA THR A 70 6.27 10.40 2.05
C THR A 70 7.04 9.07 2.12
N PRO A 71 6.50 7.95 1.57
CA PRO A 71 7.08 6.61 1.74
C PRO A 71 8.57 6.48 1.41
N PRO A 72 9.13 7.12 0.37
CA PRO A 72 10.57 7.07 0.12
C PRO A 72 11.44 7.62 1.25
N GLU A 73 10.89 8.47 2.12
CA GLU A 73 11.55 9.06 3.28
C GLU A 73 11.26 8.27 4.57
N TRP A 74 10.54 7.16 4.48
CA TRP A 74 10.16 6.36 5.64
C TRP A 74 11.30 5.47 6.11
N ARG A 75 11.29 5.19 7.42
CA ARG A 75 12.36 4.43 8.06
C ARG A 75 12.52 3.00 7.53
N TRP A 76 11.40 2.37 7.17
CA TRP A 76 11.39 1.08 6.47
C TRP A 76 10.60 1.29 5.19
N ASP A 77 11.31 1.68 4.15
CA ASP A 77 10.77 1.88 2.81
C ASP A 77 10.35 0.56 2.15
N VAL A 78 11.03 -0.56 2.44
CA VAL A 78 10.67 -1.89 1.92
C VAL A 78 10.73 -2.96 3.01
N LEU A 79 9.58 -3.58 3.28
CA LEU A 79 9.47 -4.81 4.08
C LEU A 79 9.51 -6.02 3.15
N ASP A 80 10.73 -6.39 2.70
CA ASP A 80 10.97 -7.43 1.68
C ASP A 80 10.19 -8.73 1.91
N ALA A 81 10.12 -9.18 3.17
CA ALA A 81 9.41 -10.41 3.51
C ALA A 81 7.93 -10.40 3.08
N ALA A 82 7.27 -9.25 3.12
CA ALA A 82 5.87 -9.13 2.72
C ALA A 82 5.70 -9.27 1.20
N SER A 83 6.53 -8.56 0.44
CA SER A 83 6.49 -8.55 -1.03
C SER A 83 7.03 -9.84 -1.64
N ASP A 84 8.04 -10.46 -1.02
CA ASP A 84 8.61 -11.73 -1.45
C ASP A 84 7.59 -12.87 -1.39
N ALA A 85 6.80 -12.93 -0.31
CA ALA A 85 5.73 -13.91 -0.15
C ALA A 85 4.66 -13.79 -1.25
N MET A 86 4.54 -12.62 -1.87
CA MET A 86 3.54 -12.33 -2.90
C MET A 86 4.03 -12.59 -4.33
N ARG A 87 5.33 -12.82 -4.55
CA ARG A 87 5.88 -13.11 -5.90
C ARG A 87 5.09 -14.16 -6.70
N PRO A 88 4.66 -15.30 -6.12
CA PRO A 88 3.89 -16.31 -6.88
C PRO A 88 2.53 -15.80 -7.35
N TRP A 89 1.90 -14.88 -6.63
CA TRP A 89 0.63 -14.29 -7.02
C TRP A 89 0.79 -13.34 -8.20
N TYR A 90 1.85 -12.53 -8.20
CA TYR A 90 2.14 -11.59 -9.29
C TYR A 90 2.61 -12.28 -10.56
N GLN A 91 3.31 -13.41 -10.44
CA GLN A 91 3.58 -14.27 -11.57
C GLN A 91 2.28 -14.76 -12.22
N ARG A 92 1.29 -15.21 -11.42
CA ARG A 92 -0.02 -15.63 -11.96
C ARG A 92 -0.79 -14.48 -12.60
N LEU A 93 -0.76 -13.29 -12.02
CA LEU A 93 -1.38 -12.10 -12.62
C LEU A 93 -0.75 -11.80 -13.99
N THR A 94 0.58 -11.88 -14.10
CA THR A 94 1.31 -11.72 -15.36
C THR A 94 0.89 -12.76 -16.39
N GLU A 95 0.89 -14.04 -16.01
CA GLU A 95 0.52 -15.16 -16.89
C GLU A 95 -0.94 -15.08 -17.37
N GLU A 96 -1.82 -14.53 -16.55
CA GLU A 96 -3.25 -14.48 -16.83
C GLU A 96 -3.68 -13.25 -17.62
N TYR A 97 -3.17 -12.07 -17.27
CA TYR A 97 -3.59 -10.81 -17.87
C TYR A 97 -2.69 -10.43 -19.05
N LEU A 98 -1.36 -10.50 -18.88
CA LEU A 98 -0.42 -9.89 -19.80
C LEU A 98 0.10 -10.86 -20.86
N ALA A 99 0.37 -12.11 -20.48
CA ALA A 99 0.90 -13.11 -21.40
C ALA A 99 -0.01 -13.48 -22.60
N PRO A 100 -1.36 -13.42 -22.49
CA PRO A 100 -2.23 -13.73 -23.64
C PRO A 100 -2.25 -12.66 -24.74
N ALA A 101 -1.85 -11.42 -24.45
CA ALA A 101 -1.91 -10.32 -25.42
C ALA A 101 -0.91 -10.54 -26.57
N THR A 102 -1.40 -10.49 -27.80
CA THR A 102 -0.60 -10.81 -29.00
C THR A 102 -0.13 -9.58 -29.77
N ASP A 103 -0.76 -8.43 -29.54
CA ASP A 103 -0.39 -7.14 -30.11
C ASP A 103 -0.44 -6.01 -29.07
N ASP A 104 -0.08 -4.79 -29.49
CA ASP A 104 0.01 -3.64 -28.59
C ASP A 104 -1.37 -3.20 -28.07
N ALA A 105 -2.42 -3.27 -28.89
CA ALA A 105 -3.77 -2.84 -28.49
C ALA A 105 -4.37 -3.80 -27.46
N GLU A 106 -4.19 -5.11 -27.63
CA GLU A 106 -4.56 -6.12 -26.64
C GLU A 106 -3.78 -5.95 -25.34
N ARG A 107 -2.49 -5.59 -25.43
CA ARG A 107 -1.63 -5.38 -24.25
C ARG A 107 -2.07 -4.16 -23.44
N ASP A 108 -2.41 -3.07 -24.11
CA ASP A 108 -2.89 -1.85 -23.46
C ASP A 108 -4.20 -2.12 -22.70
N LEU A 109 -5.16 -2.80 -23.34
CA LEU A 109 -6.43 -3.18 -22.71
C LEU A 109 -6.25 -4.15 -21.53
N ALA A 110 -5.32 -5.10 -21.67
CA ALA A 110 -4.99 -6.05 -20.61
C ALA A 110 -4.35 -5.33 -19.40
N LEU A 111 -3.43 -4.39 -19.66
CA LEU A 111 -2.77 -3.60 -18.64
C LEU A 111 -3.75 -2.69 -17.89
N GLU A 112 -4.64 -2.01 -18.61
CA GLU A 112 -5.71 -1.18 -18.01
C GLU A 112 -6.65 -2.01 -17.12
N SER A 113 -7.09 -3.17 -17.63
CA SER A 113 -7.96 -4.08 -16.87
C SER A 113 -7.26 -4.65 -15.63
N LEU A 114 -5.97 -4.99 -15.75
CA LEU A 114 -5.15 -5.45 -14.65
C LEU A 114 -5.00 -4.36 -13.59
N TRP A 115 -4.65 -3.13 -13.98
CA TRP A 115 -4.48 -2.02 -13.05
C TRP A 115 -5.76 -1.71 -12.28
N THR A 116 -6.88 -1.59 -12.99
CA THR A 116 -8.18 -1.32 -12.36
C THR A 116 -8.54 -2.37 -11.31
N ALA A 117 -8.33 -3.66 -11.63
CA ALA A 117 -8.63 -4.75 -10.70
C ALA A 117 -7.62 -4.80 -9.54
N HIS A 118 -6.35 -4.56 -9.82
CA HIS A 118 -5.25 -4.57 -8.87
C HIS A 118 -5.38 -3.45 -7.84
N ASP A 119 -5.58 -2.21 -8.28
CA ASP A 119 -5.72 -1.04 -7.41
C ASP A 119 -6.95 -1.20 -6.50
N ALA A 120 -8.06 -1.69 -7.04
CA ALA A 120 -9.26 -1.97 -6.26
C ALA A 120 -9.01 -3.07 -5.19
N ALA A 121 -8.23 -4.11 -5.52
CA ALA A 121 -7.86 -5.15 -4.57
C ALA A 121 -6.92 -4.63 -3.48
N MET A 122 -5.88 -3.87 -3.85
CA MET A 122 -4.95 -3.29 -2.88
C MET A 122 -5.63 -2.27 -1.97
N ALA A 123 -6.58 -1.49 -2.48
CA ALA A 123 -7.41 -0.61 -1.67
C ALA A 123 -8.21 -1.37 -0.60
N ARG A 124 -8.77 -2.55 -0.95
CA ARG A 124 -9.44 -3.43 0.02
C ARG A 124 -8.47 -4.01 1.04
N VAL A 125 -7.27 -4.41 0.63
CA VAL A 125 -6.19 -4.87 1.52
C VAL A 125 -5.84 -3.78 2.54
N CYS A 126 -5.63 -2.53 2.11
CA CYS A 126 -5.32 -1.41 3.00
C CYS A 126 -6.41 -1.21 4.08
N LYS A 127 -7.68 -1.22 3.69
CA LYS A 127 -8.82 -1.10 4.62
C LYS A 127 -8.87 -2.27 5.60
N ALA A 128 -8.66 -3.49 5.12
CA ALA A 128 -8.66 -4.69 5.95
C ALA A 128 -7.52 -4.65 6.97
N MET A 129 -6.28 -4.37 6.53
CA MET A 129 -5.11 -4.28 7.41
C MET A 129 -5.27 -3.14 8.43
N THR A 130 -5.79 -1.98 8.01
CA THR A 130 -6.10 -0.87 8.93
C THR A 130 -7.09 -1.30 10.01
N THR A 131 -8.16 -2.00 9.62
CA THR A 131 -9.16 -2.51 10.56
C THR A 131 -8.54 -3.50 11.54
N THR A 132 -7.77 -4.48 11.04
CA THR A 132 -7.07 -5.46 11.87
C THR A 132 -6.11 -4.78 12.84
N ALA A 133 -5.33 -3.80 12.39
CA ALA A 133 -4.41 -3.04 13.24
C ALA A 133 -5.13 -2.31 14.38
N ARG A 134 -6.19 -1.57 14.05
CA ARG A 134 -6.96 -0.76 15.02
C ARG A 134 -7.73 -1.60 16.04
N LEU A 135 -8.06 -2.84 15.69
CA LEU A 135 -8.64 -3.83 16.62
C LEU A 135 -7.57 -4.56 17.46
N GLY A 136 -6.28 -4.22 17.30
CA GLY A 136 -5.17 -4.85 18.01
C GLY A 136 -4.77 -6.22 17.44
N GLY A 137 -5.25 -6.58 16.24
CA GLY A 137 -5.04 -7.88 15.61
C GLY A 137 -3.66 -8.04 14.95
N ILE A 138 -2.92 -6.96 14.69
CA ILE A 138 -1.54 -7.03 14.19
C ILE A 138 -0.55 -7.06 15.36
N HIS A 139 -0.53 -6.02 16.18
CA HIS A 139 0.32 -5.92 17.35
C HIS A 139 -0.24 -4.89 18.34
N SER A 140 -0.13 -5.15 19.64
CA SER A 140 -0.72 -4.29 20.68
C SER A 140 -0.05 -2.93 20.85
N SER A 141 1.14 -2.73 20.26
CA SER A 141 1.83 -1.44 20.29
C SER A 141 1.36 -0.47 19.20
N LEU A 142 0.61 -0.95 18.21
CA LEU A 142 0.11 -0.06 17.15
C LEU A 142 -0.97 0.88 17.72
N PRO A 143 -0.93 2.17 17.38
CA PRO A 143 -1.87 3.14 17.90
C PRO A 143 -3.26 2.93 17.29
N ALA A 144 -4.30 3.39 18.00
CA ALA A 144 -5.67 3.39 17.49
C ALA A 144 -5.86 4.26 16.23
N THR A 145 -4.91 5.16 15.96
CA THR A 145 -4.86 5.99 14.76
C THR A 145 -4.11 5.34 13.61
N PHE A 146 -3.49 4.15 13.79
CA PHE A 146 -2.71 3.47 12.76
C PHE A 146 -3.51 3.31 11.47
N VAL A 147 -2.85 3.52 10.34
CA VAL A 147 -3.46 3.46 9.00
C VAL A 147 -2.52 2.76 8.02
N VAL A 148 -3.12 2.00 7.11
CA VAL A 148 -2.47 1.45 5.92
C VAL A 148 -3.09 2.11 4.70
N VAL A 149 -2.28 2.66 3.80
CA VAL A 149 -2.72 3.50 2.68
C VAL A 149 -1.92 3.17 1.41
N ILE A 150 -2.43 3.53 0.24
CA ILE A 150 -1.63 3.53 -1.00
C ILE A 150 -1.06 4.94 -1.17
N LEU A 151 0.26 5.06 -1.29
CA LEU A 151 0.97 6.32 -1.52
C LEU A 151 1.91 6.09 -2.71
N GLU A 152 1.50 6.58 -3.87
CA GLU A 152 2.11 6.28 -5.16
C GLU A 152 2.42 7.59 -5.88
N GLY A 153 3.29 8.40 -5.30
CA GLY A 153 3.65 9.74 -5.77
C GLY A 153 4.20 9.83 -7.21
N GLN A 154 4.39 8.69 -7.90
CA GLN A 154 4.70 8.64 -9.33
C GLN A 154 3.48 8.69 -10.25
N ARG A 155 2.27 8.46 -9.71
CA ARG A 155 1.01 8.46 -10.48
C ARG A 155 0.31 9.81 -10.54
N GLY A 156 0.94 10.87 -10.00
CA GLY A 156 0.44 12.24 -10.08
C GLY A 156 -1.00 12.35 -9.55
N ASP A 157 -1.89 12.91 -10.37
CA ASP A 157 -3.29 13.19 -10.03
C ASP A 157 -4.09 11.95 -9.58
N GLU A 158 -3.68 10.73 -9.97
CA GLU A 158 -4.35 9.50 -9.54
C GLU A 158 -4.05 9.13 -8.07
N GLU A 159 -2.98 9.66 -7.48
CA GLU A 159 -2.60 9.34 -6.10
C GLU A 159 -3.70 9.73 -5.10
N ALA A 160 -4.34 10.88 -5.31
CA ALA A 160 -5.46 11.32 -4.47
C ALA A 160 -6.61 10.31 -4.47
N ASP A 161 -6.93 9.74 -5.63
CA ASP A 161 -7.97 8.72 -5.77
C ASP A 161 -7.56 7.39 -5.13
N LEU A 162 -6.28 7.01 -5.21
CA LEU A 162 -5.75 5.82 -4.54
C LEU A 162 -5.79 5.96 -3.01
N ILE A 163 -5.47 7.14 -2.47
CA ILE A 163 -5.60 7.42 -1.03
C ILE A 163 -7.06 7.29 -0.60
N ARG A 164 -7.99 7.93 -1.31
CA ARG A 164 -9.44 7.85 -1.00
C ARG A 164 -9.97 6.42 -1.13
N ALA A 165 -9.51 5.67 -2.12
CA ALA A 165 -9.93 4.29 -2.32
C ALA A 165 -9.41 3.38 -1.21
N SER A 166 -8.20 3.61 -0.71
CA SER A 166 -7.51 2.72 0.24
C SER A 166 -7.79 2.99 1.71
N VAL A 167 -8.38 4.14 2.05
CA VAL A 167 -8.70 4.51 3.44
C VAL A 167 -10.20 4.69 3.63
N ASP A 168 -10.76 4.18 4.74
CA ASP A 168 -12.16 4.45 5.09
C ASP A 168 -12.34 5.94 5.43
N PRO A 169 -13.37 6.64 4.92
CA PRO A 169 -13.58 8.06 5.23
C PRO A 169 -13.63 8.39 6.73
N LEU A 170 -14.17 7.50 7.56
CA LEU A 170 -14.18 7.67 9.02
C LEU A 170 -12.78 7.52 9.60
N VAL A 171 -11.96 6.60 9.07
CA VAL A 171 -10.54 6.48 9.43
C VAL A 171 -9.79 7.76 9.05
N LEU A 172 -10.02 8.30 7.86
CA LEU A 172 -9.32 9.50 7.38
C LEU A 172 -9.52 10.70 8.33
N THR A 173 -10.72 10.86 8.90
CA THR A 173 -11.00 11.92 9.87
C THR A 173 -10.20 11.81 11.18
N THR A 174 -9.62 10.64 11.45
CA THR A 174 -8.80 10.38 12.64
C THR A 174 -7.30 10.51 12.39
N VAL A 175 -6.89 10.79 11.13
CA VAL A 175 -5.49 10.95 10.70
C VAL A 175 -5.38 12.29 9.95
N PRO A 176 -5.43 13.43 10.65
CA PRO A 176 -5.52 14.75 10.02
C PRO A 176 -4.34 15.06 9.11
N GLU A 177 -3.15 14.55 9.41
CA GLU A 177 -1.96 14.75 8.59
C GLU A 177 -2.06 14.00 7.25
N LEU A 178 -2.79 12.87 7.18
CA LEU A 178 -3.07 12.19 5.91
C LEU A 178 -4.14 12.94 5.11
N ALA A 179 -5.13 13.52 5.79
CA ALA A 179 -6.14 14.35 5.14
C ALA A 179 -5.55 15.65 4.58
N GLU A 180 -4.57 16.23 5.27
CA GLU A 180 -3.79 17.36 4.78
C GLU A 180 -2.94 16.97 3.56
N HIS A 181 -2.21 15.86 3.65
CA HIS A 181 -1.44 15.35 2.51
C HIS A 181 -2.32 15.11 1.28
N LEU A 182 -3.49 14.48 1.46
CA LEU A 182 -4.46 14.28 0.38
C LEU A 182 -4.88 15.60 -0.27
N ARG A 183 -5.18 16.63 0.52
CA ARG A 183 -5.54 17.96 0.00
C ARG A 183 -4.39 18.59 -0.77
N GLU A 184 -3.15 18.46 -0.31
CA GLU A 184 -1.98 18.97 -1.03
C GLU A 184 -1.81 18.26 -2.39
N THR A 185 -2.01 16.94 -2.44
CA THR A 185 -1.99 16.17 -3.70
C THR A 185 -3.10 16.60 -4.66
N GLU A 186 -4.28 17.00 -4.15
CA GLU A 186 -5.39 17.50 -4.98
C GLU A 186 -5.15 18.91 -5.54
N GLU A 187 -4.26 19.70 -4.91
CA GLU A 187 -3.96 21.09 -5.25
C GLU A 187 -2.70 21.26 -6.13
N ALA A 188 -1.88 20.20 -6.27
CA ALA A 188 -0.63 20.16 -7.02
C ALA A 188 -0.82 20.03 -8.54
#